data_AF-A0A7S0AGU3-F1
#
_entry.id   AF-A0A7S0AGU3-F1
#
_cell.length_a   1.000
_cell.length_b   1.000
_cell.length_c   1.000
_cell.angle_alpha   90.00
_cell.angle_beta   90.00
_cell.angle_gamma   90.00
#
_symmetry.space_group_name_H-M   'P 1'
#
loop_
_entity.id
_entity.type
_entity.pdbx_description
1 polymer ?
#
loop_
_entity_poly.entity_id
_entity_poly.type
_entity_poly.pdbx_seq_one_letter_code
_entity_poly.pdbx_strand_id
1 'polypeptide(L)'
;EHEGKNNDADGSKGTHYGDPADGCMKDEHPFQIQGVDGMLCAPKCTAFRPCPSDLPAGVTAAPQCALKSPDGNTYCALICSPDSDSGEGMLRASNAVGAGSGECGAATCQSIGGAGICTYSE
;
A
#
# COMPACT_ATOMS: atom_id res chain seq x y z
N GLU A 1 -8.59 -0.82 -43.16
CA GLU A 1 -7.25 -0.29 -42.89
C GLU A 1 -7.40 0.97 -42.04
N HIS A 2 -6.45 1.17 -41.10
CA HIS A 2 -6.33 2.24 -40.09
C HIS A 2 -7.37 2.24 -38.95
N GLU A 3 -7.09 1.59 -37.81
CA GLU A 3 -6.26 2.05 -36.67
C GLU A 3 -6.76 3.33 -36.00
N GLY A 4 -7.29 3.13 -34.80
CA GLY A 4 -7.60 4.15 -33.80
C GLY A 4 -7.60 3.50 -32.42
N LYS A 5 -6.44 3.02 -31.97
CA LYS A 5 -6.19 2.60 -30.59
C LYS A 5 -6.09 3.86 -29.72
N ASN A 6 -7.23 4.48 -29.45
CA ASN A 6 -7.34 5.57 -28.49
C ASN A 6 -8.17 5.07 -27.33
N ASN A 7 -7.49 4.42 -26.40
CA ASN A 7 -7.79 4.44 -24.97
C ASN A 7 -6.48 3.98 -24.34
N ASP A 8 -5.60 4.94 -24.11
CA ASP A 8 -4.45 4.77 -23.23
C ASP A 8 -4.95 4.04 -21.98
N ALA A 9 -4.51 2.79 -21.83
CA ALA A 9 -4.72 2.00 -20.63
C ALA A 9 -3.86 2.62 -19.52
N ASP A 10 -4.34 3.76 -19.01
CA ASP A 10 -4.06 4.32 -17.70
C ASP A 10 -4.61 3.31 -16.68
N GLY A 11 -3.85 2.26 -16.43
CA GLY A 11 -4.15 1.21 -15.45
C GLY A 11 -3.96 1.69 -14.02
N SER A 12 -4.44 2.87 -13.65
CA SER A 12 -4.50 3.28 -12.25
C SER A 12 -5.60 4.31 -12.10
N LYS A 13 -6.61 4.03 -11.28
CA LYS A 13 -7.51 5.09 -10.83
C LYS A 13 -6.77 6.01 -9.85
N GLY A 14 -5.92 6.89 -10.38
CA GLY A 14 -5.73 8.28 -9.98
C GLY A 14 -5.05 8.62 -8.66
N THR A 15 -4.59 7.67 -7.84
CA THR A 15 -3.89 7.98 -6.57
C THR A 15 -2.64 7.12 -6.38
N HIS A 16 -1.71 7.61 -5.56
CA HIS A 16 -0.59 6.82 -5.06
C HIS A 16 -1.06 5.71 -4.10
N TYR A 17 -0.16 4.78 -3.75
CA TYR A 17 -0.38 3.67 -2.82
C TYR A 17 -1.45 2.68 -3.27
N GLY A 18 -1.67 2.58 -4.59
CA GLY A 18 -2.64 1.69 -5.18
C GLY A 18 -2.22 0.22 -5.20
N ASP A 19 -3.12 -0.60 -5.75
CA ASP A 19 -2.91 -2.03 -5.96
C ASP A 19 -1.95 -2.27 -7.15
N PRO A 20 -0.80 -2.93 -6.93
CA PRO A 20 0.11 -3.31 -8.02
C PRO A 20 -0.52 -4.17 -9.11
N ALA A 21 -1.60 -4.90 -8.82
CA ALA A 21 -2.33 -5.71 -9.80
C ALA A 21 -3.05 -4.86 -10.86
N ASP A 22 -3.50 -3.66 -10.48
CA ASP A 22 -4.06 -2.68 -11.43
C ASP A 22 -2.93 -1.96 -12.20
N GLY A 23 -1.78 -1.80 -11.56
CA GLY A 23 -0.60 -1.11 -12.08
C GLY A 23 -0.26 0.10 -11.22
N CYS A 24 1.04 0.36 -11.04
CA CYS A 24 1.53 1.49 -10.26
C CYS A 24 1.64 2.78 -11.09
N MET A 25 1.56 3.92 -10.41
CA MET A 25 1.84 5.21 -11.05
C MET A 25 3.29 5.32 -11.55
N LYS A 26 3.55 6.29 -12.44
CA LYS A 26 4.84 6.45 -13.12
C LYS A 26 6.01 6.70 -12.18
N ASP A 27 5.79 7.31 -11.03
CA ASP A 27 6.79 7.58 -10.00
C ASP A 27 6.71 6.64 -8.79
N GLU A 28 5.93 5.57 -8.93
CA GLU A 28 5.82 4.47 -7.98
C GLU A 28 6.54 3.23 -8.47
N HIS A 29 6.99 2.42 -7.52
CA HIS A 29 7.53 1.11 -7.79
C HIS A 29 6.71 0.05 -7.05
N PRO A 30 6.34 -1.07 -7.70
CA PRO A 30 5.77 -2.20 -6.99
C PRO A 30 6.82 -2.72 -6.01
N PHE A 31 6.45 -2.82 -4.74
CA PHE A 31 7.35 -3.19 -3.67
C PHE A 31 6.80 -4.41 -2.93
N GLN A 32 7.65 -5.40 -2.75
CA GLN A 32 7.39 -6.55 -1.89
C GLN A 32 8.37 -6.50 -0.72
N ILE A 33 7.85 -6.60 0.50
CA ILE A 33 8.67 -6.52 1.70
C ILE A 33 8.94 -7.94 2.17
N GLN A 34 10.21 -8.25 2.44
CA GLN A 34 10.60 -9.59 2.86
C GLN A 34 9.92 -9.94 4.20
N GLY A 35 9.20 -11.06 4.22
CA GLY A 35 8.48 -11.54 5.41
C GLY A 35 7.14 -10.85 5.66
N VAL A 36 6.63 -10.09 4.70
CA VAL A 36 5.29 -9.50 4.70
C VAL A 36 4.53 -9.99 3.49
N ASP A 37 3.28 -10.40 3.69
CA ASP A 37 2.43 -10.85 2.59
C ASP A 37 1.90 -9.69 1.75
N GLY A 38 1.80 -9.91 0.44
CA GLY A 38 1.30 -8.92 -0.51
C GLY A 38 2.34 -7.93 -1.01
N MET A 39 1.88 -7.01 -1.86
CA MET A 39 2.67 -5.96 -2.48
C MET A 39 1.99 -4.60 -2.36
N LEU A 40 2.72 -3.53 -2.63
CA LEU A 40 2.17 -2.18 -2.69
C LEU A 40 2.84 -1.35 -3.78
N CYS A 41 2.14 -0.37 -4.32
CA CYS A 41 2.78 0.69 -5.11
C CYS A 41 3.39 1.73 -4.16
N ALA A 42 4.69 1.98 -4.31
CA ALA A 42 5.46 2.81 -3.39
C ALA A 42 6.13 3.99 -4.12
N PRO A 43 5.70 5.23 -3.88
CA PRO A 43 6.34 6.43 -4.42
C PRO A 43 7.76 6.58 -3.88
N LYS A 44 8.70 7.03 -4.71
CA LYS A 44 10.06 7.34 -4.22
C LYS A 44 10.06 8.63 -3.40
N CYS A 45 10.69 8.60 -2.23
CA CYS A 45 10.83 9.77 -1.35
C CYS A 45 12.29 10.07 -1.01
N THR A 46 12.55 11.33 -0.66
CA THR A 46 13.85 11.82 -0.20
C THR A 46 13.65 12.93 0.84
N ALA A 47 14.72 13.43 1.44
CA ALA A 47 14.65 14.59 2.35
C ALA A 47 13.99 15.84 1.72
N PHE A 48 14.01 15.98 0.39
CA PHE A 48 13.43 17.10 -0.35
C PHE A 48 12.15 16.74 -1.12
N ARG A 49 11.78 15.45 -1.16
CA ARG A 49 10.57 14.95 -1.81
C ARG A 49 9.76 14.16 -0.78
N PRO A 50 8.83 14.82 -0.06
CA PRO A 50 7.98 14.14 0.90
C PRO A 50 7.03 13.16 0.20
N CYS A 51 6.41 12.29 1.00
CA CYS A 51 5.44 11.36 0.48
C CYS A 51 4.17 12.05 -0.02
N PRO A 52 3.64 11.66 -1.18
CA PRO A 52 2.37 12.18 -1.68
C PRO A 52 1.23 11.85 -0.70
N SER A 53 0.21 12.71 -0.69
CA SER A 53 -0.95 12.59 0.21
C SER A 53 -2.26 12.35 -0.53
N ASP A 54 -2.22 12.12 -1.84
CA ASP A 54 -3.37 11.61 -2.58
C ASP A 54 -3.46 10.11 -2.33
N LEU A 55 -4.39 9.76 -1.44
CA LEU A 55 -4.56 8.40 -0.94
C LEU A 55 -5.73 7.71 -1.65
N PRO A 56 -5.68 6.37 -1.80
CA PRO A 56 -6.82 5.60 -2.28
C PRO A 56 -8.06 5.82 -1.43
N ALA A 57 -9.24 5.58 -2.01
CA ALA A 57 -10.50 5.77 -1.30
C ALA A 57 -10.57 4.92 -0.02
N GLY A 58 -10.99 5.55 1.09
CA GLY A 58 -11.11 4.90 2.39
C GLY A 58 -9.80 4.71 3.15
N VAL A 59 -8.66 5.11 2.58
CA VAL A 59 -7.38 5.10 3.29
C VAL A 59 -7.33 6.26 4.28
N THR A 60 -6.98 5.94 5.53
CA THR A 60 -6.70 6.93 6.58
C THR A 60 -5.29 6.77 7.17
N ALA A 61 -4.55 5.73 6.78
CA ALA A 61 -3.14 5.56 7.13
C ALA A 61 -2.31 6.74 6.61
N ALA A 62 -1.37 7.21 7.42
CA ALA A 62 -0.49 8.29 7.01
C ALA A 62 0.68 7.75 6.18
N PRO A 63 1.02 8.39 5.04
CA PRO A 63 2.16 7.99 4.26
C PRO A 63 3.47 8.39 4.94
N GLN A 64 4.40 7.46 5.05
CA GLN A 64 5.71 7.67 5.65
C GLN A 64 6.83 7.19 4.73
N CYS A 65 7.93 7.94 4.70
CA CYS A 65 9.14 7.58 3.96
C CYS A 65 9.93 6.54 4.78
N ALA A 66 9.44 5.30 4.79
CA ALA A 66 9.88 4.25 5.72
C ALA A 66 10.54 3.06 5.02
N LEU A 67 10.29 2.86 3.72
CA LEU A 67 10.85 1.74 2.98
C LEU A 67 12.23 2.07 2.44
N LYS A 68 13.10 1.06 2.40
CA LYS A 68 14.44 1.17 1.82
C LYS A 68 14.73 -0.03 0.93
N SER A 69 15.10 0.21 -0.32
CA SER A 69 15.54 -0.85 -1.23
C SER A 69 17.00 -1.24 -1.01
N PRO A 70 17.44 -2.42 -1.50
CA PRO A 70 18.84 -2.83 -1.44
C PRO A 70 19.82 -1.84 -2.07
N ASP A 71 19.37 -1.12 -3.11
CA ASP A 71 20.16 -0.08 -3.79
C ASP A 71 20.29 1.22 -2.98
N GLY A 72 19.72 1.27 -1.78
CA GLY A 72 19.78 2.43 -0.88
C GLY A 72 18.75 3.51 -1.17
N ASN A 73 17.80 3.29 -2.08
CA ASN A 73 16.70 4.20 -2.35
C ASN A 73 15.62 4.10 -1.27
N THR A 74 14.99 5.22 -0.93
CA THR A 74 13.89 5.27 0.03
C THR A 74 12.54 5.46 -0.66
N TYR A 75 11.51 4.80 -0.14
CA TYR A 75 10.16 4.81 -0.68
C TYR A 75 9.11 5.02 0.40
N CYS A 76 7.97 5.54 -0.02
CA CYS A 76 6.83 5.76 0.84
C CYS A 76 6.02 4.48 1.02
N ALA A 77 5.45 4.34 2.21
CA ALA A 77 4.44 3.34 2.51
C ALA A 77 3.38 3.92 3.42
N LEU A 78 2.20 3.32 3.40
CA LEU A 78 1.13 3.61 4.34
C LEU A 78 1.34 2.78 5.60
N ILE A 79 1.61 3.46 6.70
CA ILE A 79 1.83 2.83 8.01
C ILE A 79 0.50 2.82 8.76
N CYS A 80 0.08 1.64 9.16
CA CYS A 80 -1.16 1.38 9.87
C CYS A 80 -0.87 0.82 11.26
N SER A 81 -1.87 0.86 12.14
CA SER A 81 -1.80 0.19 13.42
C SER A 81 -2.22 -1.26 13.22
N PRO A 82 -1.32 -2.25 13.41
CA PRO A 82 -1.77 -3.63 13.41
C PRO A 82 -2.67 -3.79 14.64
N ASP A 83 -3.89 -4.31 14.45
CA ASP A 83 -4.76 -4.64 15.58
C ASP A 83 -3.96 -5.47 16.57
N SER A 84 -3.85 -4.95 17.78
CA SER A 84 -2.93 -5.47 18.79
C SER A 84 -3.50 -6.74 19.39
N ASP A 85 -3.29 -7.89 18.77
CA ASP A 85 -3.57 -9.18 19.39
C ASP A 85 -2.25 -9.83 19.86
N SER A 86 -1.75 -9.33 20.99
CA SER A 86 -1.21 -10.23 22.00
C SER A 86 -2.30 -10.52 23.03
N GLY A 87 -3.36 -11.23 22.61
CA GLY A 87 -4.19 -12.02 23.51
C GLY A 87 -5.58 -11.49 23.84
N GLU A 88 -6.53 -12.40 23.64
CA GLU A 88 -7.76 -12.56 24.42
C GLU A 88 -8.82 -11.45 24.22
N GLY A 89 -9.63 -11.62 23.18
CA GLY A 89 -11.06 -11.39 23.35
C GLY A 89 -11.73 -10.33 22.48
N MET A 90 -11.74 -10.53 21.16
CA MET A 90 -12.97 -10.31 20.38
C MET A 90 -13.13 -11.41 19.34
N LEU A 91 -13.80 -12.49 19.76
CA LEU A 91 -14.49 -13.37 18.84
C LEU A 91 -15.60 -12.56 18.13
N ARG A 92 -15.29 -11.91 17.02
CA ARG A 92 -16.24 -11.79 15.90
C ARG A 92 -15.72 -12.75 14.84
N ALA A 93 -15.97 -14.04 15.02
CA ALA A 93 -17.07 -14.69 14.33
C ALA A 93 -17.24 -14.19 12.88
N SER A 94 -17.08 -15.14 11.96
CA SER A 94 -17.48 -15.12 10.56
C SER A 94 -16.63 -14.25 9.63
N ASN A 95 -15.74 -14.88 8.84
CA ASN A 95 -15.31 -14.34 7.55
C ASN A 95 -14.71 -12.92 7.62
N ALA A 96 -13.69 -12.72 8.47
CA ALA A 96 -13.10 -11.41 8.68
C ALA A 96 -12.14 -11.06 7.53
N VAL A 97 -12.63 -10.25 6.60
CA VAL A 97 -11.83 -9.44 5.67
C VAL A 97 -10.69 -8.81 6.46
N GLY A 98 -9.46 -8.97 5.97
CA GLY A 98 -8.22 -8.49 6.58
C GLY A 98 -8.32 -7.00 6.92
N ALA A 99 -8.57 -6.71 8.18
CA ALA A 99 -8.71 -5.36 8.69
C ALA A 99 -7.93 -5.28 10.00
N GLY A 100 -6.64 -4.93 9.89
CA GLY A 100 -6.18 -3.89 10.80
C GLY A 100 -7.09 -2.69 10.58
N SER A 101 -7.52 -2.01 11.66
CA SER A 101 -8.28 -0.75 11.68
C SER A 101 -8.31 -0.14 10.30
N GLY A 102 -9.46 -0.07 9.61
CA GLY A 102 -9.63 0.14 8.15
C GLY A 102 -8.97 1.37 7.49
N GLU A 103 -7.72 1.62 7.84
CA GLU A 103 -6.79 2.67 7.51
C GLU A 103 -6.17 2.41 6.15
N CYS A 104 -6.14 1.15 5.72
CA CYS A 104 -5.63 0.69 4.45
C CYS A 104 -6.69 0.67 3.33
N GLY A 105 -7.93 1.07 3.61
CA GLY A 105 -9.00 1.05 2.62
C GLY A 105 -9.24 -0.38 2.10
N ALA A 106 -8.93 -0.61 0.81
CA ALA A 106 -9.04 -1.93 0.18
C ALA A 106 -7.82 -2.84 0.46
N ALA A 107 -6.68 -2.29 0.90
CA ALA A 107 -5.52 -3.06 1.31
C ALA A 107 -5.69 -3.64 2.71
N THR A 108 -4.81 -4.59 3.07
CA THR A 108 -4.74 -5.19 4.39
C THR A 108 -3.56 -4.63 5.17
N CYS A 109 -3.76 -4.31 6.44
CA CYS A 109 -2.67 -3.94 7.35
C CYS A 109 -1.87 -5.19 7.78
N GLN A 110 -0.61 -5.28 7.35
CA GLN A 110 0.30 -6.37 7.69
C GLN A 110 1.30 -5.96 8.76
N SER A 111 1.49 -6.80 9.78
CA SER A 111 2.44 -6.54 10.86
C SER A 111 3.90 -6.71 10.41
N ILE A 112 4.74 -5.71 10.66
CA ILE A 112 6.19 -5.75 10.45
C ILE A 112 6.94 -5.02 11.56
N GLY A 113 7.84 -5.74 12.26
CA GLY A 113 8.83 -5.12 13.15
C GLY A 113 8.25 -4.22 14.26
N GLY A 114 7.02 -4.46 14.71
CA GLY A 114 6.32 -3.65 15.72
C GLY A 114 5.45 -2.51 15.17
N ALA A 115 5.35 -2.36 13.84
CA ALA A 115 4.41 -1.48 13.15
C ALA A 115 3.55 -2.29 12.16
N GLY A 116 2.60 -1.64 11.49
CA GLY A 116 1.79 -2.22 10.42
C GLY A 116 2.04 -1.50 9.10
N ILE A 117 1.90 -2.22 7.98
CA ILE A 117 2.02 -1.66 6.62
C ILE A 117 0.85 -2.14 5.75
N CYS A 118 0.25 -1.23 4.99
CA CYS A 118 -0.82 -1.58 4.07
C CYS A 118 -0.25 -2.28 2.83
N THR A 119 -0.68 -3.50 2.56
CA THR A 119 -0.36 -4.26 1.35
C THR A 119 -1.61 -4.85 0.70
N TYR A 120 -1.53 -5.04 -0.60
CA TYR A 120 -2.53 -5.73 -1.40
C TYR A 120 -2.08 -7.18 -1.55
N SER A 121 -2.96 -8.11 -1.14
CA SER A 121 -2.76 -9.53 -1.42
C SER A 121 -2.86 -9.77 -2.92
N GLU A 122 -2.08 -10.72 -3.45
CA GLU A 122 -2.23 -11.19 -4.84
C GLU A 122 -3.48 -12.08 -5.03
#